data_AF-A0A8J3MG51-F1
#
_entry.id   AF-A0A8J3MG51-F1
#
_cell.length_a   1.000
_cell.length_b   1.000
_cell.length_c   1.000
_cell.angle_alpha   90.00
_cell.angle_beta   90.00
_cell.angle_gamma   90.00
#
_symmetry.space_group_name_H-M   'P 1'
#
loop_
_entity.id
_entity.type
_entity.pdbx_description
1 polymer ?
#
loop_
_entity_poly.entity_id
_entity_poly.type
_entity_poly.pdbx_seq_one_letter_code
_entity_poly.pdbx_strand_id
1 'polypeptide(L)'
;MTGLVRADGDSVAAGRIARRIGYWDGPWAWSGMPDVCRFVDLGADDTQQRRVAAYLRSGPRFVLTMGVSLCRLCGCGNGSAEQTDGEFIWPEGLAHYVEDHRVRLPDEFIERAERGPVADFDLDGFCRGLRPDGDVSVDLDWWEGLPQTGRPGSVTGHLPGCRQSTSAPG
;
A
#
# COMPACT_ATOMS: atom_id res chain seq x y z
N MET A 1 2.30 57.83 16.67
CA MET A 1 3.43 56.95 16.32
C MET A 1 2.90 55.54 16.38
N THR A 2 2.59 54.98 15.21
CA THR A 2 1.94 53.68 15.03
C THR A 2 2.98 52.58 15.16
N GLY A 3 2.76 51.62 16.06
CA GLY A 3 3.59 50.43 16.22
C GLY A 3 2.70 49.20 16.19
N LEU A 4 2.46 48.67 14.99
CA LEU A 4 1.79 47.40 14.77
C LEU A 4 2.79 46.30 15.12
N VAL A 5 2.59 45.61 16.24
CA VAL A 5 3.31 44.36 16.52
C VAL A 5 2.78 43.33 15.53
N ARG A 6 3.62 42.91 14.58
CA ARG A 6 3.32 41.77 13.72
C ARG A 6 3.33 40.54 14.63
N ALA A 7 2.20 39.84 14.69
CA ALA A 7 2.19 38.49 15.21
C ALA A 7 2.99 37.63 14.22
N ASP A 8 4.13 37.12 14.68
CA ASP A 8 4.82 36.02 14.01
C ASP A 8 3.92 34.79 14.13
N GLY A 9 3.07 34.61 13.13
CA GLY A 9 2.39 33.36 12.89
C GLY A 9 3.40 32.37 12.36
N ASP A 10 4.15 31.73 13.26
CA ASP A 10 4.79 30.44 12.99
C ASP A 10 3.67 29.40 12.82
N SER A 11 3.02 29.47 11.66
CA SER A 11 2.35 28.31 11.09
C SER A 11 3.47 27.33 10.79
N VAL A 12 3.72 26.39 11.71
CA VAL A 12 4.38 25.14 11.35
C VAL A 12 3.63 24.64 10.12
N ALA A 13 4.28 24.62 8.95
CA ALA A 13 3.64 24.10 7.75
C ALA A 13 3.09 22.72 8.12
N ALA A 14 1.77 22.53 8.00
CA ALA A 14 1.15 21.27 8.37
C ALA A 14 1.84 20.18 7.55
N GLY A 15 2.63 19.33 8.23
CA GLY A 15 3.41 18.28 7.58
C GLY A 15 2.50 17.41 6.72
N ARG A 16 3.00 16.99 5.56
CA ARG A 16 2.28 16.09 4.68
C ARG A 16 2.26 14.69 5.30
N ILE A 17 1.14 13.98 5.18
CA ILE A 17 1.02 12.60 5.63
C ILE A 17 0.95 11.69 4.41
N ALA A 18 1.90 10.77 4.29
CA ALA A 18 1.86 9.68 3.32
C ALA A 18 1.32 8.42 3.99
N ARG A 19 0.52 7.62 3.29
CA ARG A 19 -0.15 6.43 3.86
C ARG A 19 0.43 5.15 3.31
N ARG A 20 0.79 4.24 4.20
CA ARG A 20 1.35 2.95 3.84
C ARG A 20 0.24 1.95 3.45
N ILE A 21 0.46 1.13 2.42
CA ILE A 21 -0.49 0.09 1.99
C ILE A 21 0.22 -1.13 1.36
N GLY A 22 -0.34 -2.33 1.54
CA GLY A 22 0.12 -3.55 0.87
C GLY A 22 1.20 -4.34 1.59
N TYR A 23 1.38 -4.12 2.89
CA TYR A 23 2.33 -4.81 3.74
C TYR A 23 1.62 -5.91 4.52
N TRP A 24 1.95 -7.16 4.21
CA TRP A 24 1.24 -8.33 4.71
C TRP A 24 2.00 -9.04 5.82
N ASP A 25 1.25 -9.65 6.74
CA ASP A 25 1.77 -10.61 7.70
C ASP A 25 2.52 -11.77 7.02
N GLY A 26 3.46 -12.37 7.73
CA GLY A 26 4.32 -13.45 7.24
C GLY A 26 5.46 -13.77 8.20
N PRO A 27 6.33 -14.75 7.87
CA PRO A 27 7.36 -15.27 8.77
C PRO A 27 8.34 -14.22 9.33
N TRP A 28 8.48 -13.09 8.64
CA TRP A 28 9.40 -12.00 8.98
C TRP A 28 8.69 -10.66 9.22
N ALA A 29 7.36 -10.67 9.27
CA ALA A 29 6.57 -9.47 9.51
C ALA A 29 6.55 -9.13 11.01
N TRP A 30 6.30 -7.86 11.32
CA TRP A 30 6.00 -7.44 12.68
C TRP A 30 4.62 -7.97 13.10
N SER A 31 4.45 -8.20 14.40
CA SER A 31 3.17 -8.63 14.97
C SER A 31 2.08 -7.60 14.67
N GLY A 32 0.91 -8.06 14.22
CA GLY A 32 -0.26 -7.20 13.96
C GLY A 32 -0.50 -6.81 12.51
N MET A 33 0.40 -7.17 11.57
CA MET A 33 0.19 -6.86 10.15
C MET A 33 -1.06 -7.56 9.57
N PRO A 34 -1.70 -6.99 8.53
CA PRO A 34 -2.86 -7.61 7.88
C PRO A 34 -2.56 -8.95 7.21
N ASP A 35 -3.47 -9.92 7.36
CA ASP A 35 -3.46 -11.16 6.57
C ASP A 35 -4.04 -10.89 5.17
N VAL A 36 -3.19 -11.03 4.15
CA VAL A 36 -3.54 -10.79 2.74
C VAL A 36 -4.75 -11.60 2.27
N CYS A 37 -4.99 -12.78 2.84
CA CYS A 37 -6.11 -13.63 2.45
C CYS A 37 -7.47 -12.99 2.74
N ARG A 38 -7.51 -12.01 3.63
CA ARG A 38 -8.73 -11.26 4.00
C ARG A 38 -9.06 -10.15 3.01
N PHE A 39 -8.18 -9.93 2.03
CA PHE A 39 -8.38 -8.99 0.93
C PHE A 39 -8.65 -9.69 -0.40
N VAL A 40 -8.56 -11.02 -0.47
CA VAL A 40 -8.90 -11.77 -1.69
C VAL A 40 -10.41 -11.69 -1.94
N ASP A 41 -10.79 -11.16 -3.11
CA ASP A 41 -12.18 -11.05 -3.56
C ASP A 41 -12.30 -11.64 -4.97
N LEU A 42 -12.81 -12.86 -5.06
CA LEU A 42 -13.00 -13.54 -6.35
C LEU A 42 -14.11 -12.90 -7.21
N GLY A 43 -14.94 -12.06 -6.61
CA GLY A 43 -15.99 -11.30 -7.30
C GLY A 43 -15.56 -9.90 -7.73
N ALA A 44 -14.29 -9.50 -7.50
CA ALA A 44 -13.80 -8.19 -7.91
C ALA A 44 -13.84 -8.03 -9.44
N ASP A 45 -14.19 -6.82 -9.91
CA ASP A 45 -14.24 -6.52 -11.35
C ASP A 45 -12.85 -6.60 -11.98
N ASP A 46 -12.65 -7.52 -12.93
CA ASP A 46 -11.38 -7.73 -13.62
C ASP A 46 -10.87 -6.45 -14.30
N THR A 47 -11.77 -5.59 -14.78
CA THR A 47 -11.36 -4.35 -15.45
C THR A 47 -10.81 -3.33 -14.46
N GLN A 48 -11.47 -3.15 -13.33
CA GLN A 48 -10.97 -2.35 -12.21
C GLN A 48 -9.65 -2.90 -11.66
N GLN A 49 -9.54 -4.22 -11.43
CA GLN A 49 -8.30 -4.84 -10.94
C GLN A 49 -7.12 -4.56 -11.88
N ARG A 50 -7.31 -4.69 -13.20
CA ARG A 50 -6.27 -4.33 -14.18
C ARG A 50 -5.87 -2.86 -14.12
N ARG A 51 -6.83 -1.93 -13.94
CA ARG A 51 -6.51 -0.49 -13.79
C ARG A 51 -5.71 -0.22 -12.52
N VAL A 52 -6.12 -0.81 -11.40
CA VAL A 52 -5.43 -0.68 -10.10
C VAL A 52 -3.99 -1.20 -10.19
N ALA A 53 -3.80 -2.35 -10.81
CA ALA A 53 -2.45 -2.91 -10.98
C ALA A 53 -1.58 -2.09 -11.95
N ALA A 54 -2.15 -1.56 -13.03
CA ALA A 54 -1.45 -0.64 -13.92
C ALA A 54 -1.01 0.65 -13.20
N TYR A 55 -1.88 1.20 -12.34
CA TYR A 55 -1.55 2.33 -11.48
C TYR A 55 -0.39 2.00 -10.53
N LEU A 56 -0.46 0.86 -9.83
CA LEU A 56 0.60 0.41 -8.92
C LEU A 56 1.97 0.28 -9.59
N ARG A 57 2.01 -0.17 -10.86
CA ARG A 57 3.25 -0.27 -11.65
C ARG A 57 3.76 1.06 -12.21
N SER A 58 2.90 2.06 -12.29
CA SER A 58 3.27 3.38 -12.82
C SER A 58 3.95 4.27 -11.77
N GLY A 59 3.86 3.90 -10.48
CA GLY A 59 4.51 4.68 -9.42
C GLY A 59 6.03 4.64 -9.51
N PRO A 60 6.72 5.78 -9.36
CA PRO A 60 8.17 5.79 -9.26
C PRO A 60 8.63 4.98 -8.05
N ARG A 61 9.70 4.20 -8.24
CA ARG A 61 10.45 3.58 -7.15
C ARG A 61 11.26 4.67 -6.43
N PHE A 62 11.16 4.75 -5.12
CA PHE A 62 11.85 5.76 -4.31
C PHE A 62 12.78 5.17 -3.24
N VAL A 63 12.60 3.88 -2.93
CA VAL A 63 13.54 3.09 -2.13
C VAL A 63 13.85 1.80 -2.89
N LEU A 64 15.14 1.47 -2.99
CA LEU A 64 15.62 0.19 -3.49
C LEU A 64 16.33 -0.53 -2.36
N THR A 65 16.04 -1.81 -2.17
CA THR A 65 16.61 -2.64 -1.11
C THR A 65 17.44 -3.79 -1.70
N MET A 66 18.35 -4.33 -0.90
CA MET A 66 19.22 -5.45 -1.30
C MET A 66 18.58 -6.83 -1.06
N GLY A 67 17.31 -6.88 -0.65
CA GLY A 67 16.57 -8.12 -0.42
C GLY A 67 15.38 -8.25 -1.37
N VAL A 68 15.01 -9.48 -1.70
CA VAL A 68 13.81 -9.77 -2.52
C VAL A 68 12.67 -10.18 -1.59
N SER A 69 11.53 -9.49 -1.73
CA SER A 69 10.28 -9.91 -1.10
C SER A 69 9.70 -11.12 -1.82
N LEU A 70 9.08 -12.03 -1.08
CA LEU A 70 8.32 -13.15 -1.65
C LEU A 70 6.81 -12.90 -1.56
N CYS A 71 6.06 -13.31 -2.57
CA CYS A 71 4.60 -13.31 -2.50
C CYS A 71 4.15 -14.27 -1.40
N ARG A 72 3.30 -13.79 -0.49
CA ARG A 72 2.76 -14.57 0.63
C ARG A 72 1.80 -15.66 0.17
N LEU A 73 1.20 -15.54 -1.02
CA LEU A 73 0.19 -16.46 -1.52
C LEU A 73 0.78 -17.57 -2.40
N CYS A 74 1.74 -17.26 -3.27
CA CYS A 74 2.33 -18.22 -4.20
C CYS A 74 3.85 -18.42 -4.06
N GLY A 75 4.53 -17.61 -3.25
CA GLY A 75 5.96 -17.75 -2.98
C GLY A 75 6.91 -17.22 -4.06
N CYS A 76 6.43 -16.65 -5.17
CA CYS A 76 7.31 -16.10 -6.21
C CYS A 76 8.06 -14.85 -5.72
N GLY A 77 9.13 -14.47 -6.44
CA GLY A 77 9.79 -13.18 -6.24
C GLY A 77 8.80 -12.04 -6.49
N ASN A 78 8.78 -11.07 -5.57
CA ASN A 78 7.74 -10.05 -5.47
C ASN A 78 8.32 -8.65 -5.23
N GLY A 79 9.42 -8.36 -5.93
CA GLY A 79 10.09 -7.06 -5.93
C GLY A 79 11.07 -6.82 -4.79
N SER A 80 11.84 -5.74 -4.91
CA SER A 80 12.86 -5.30 -3.95
C SER A 80 12.84 -3.79 -3.72
N ALA A 81 11.77 -3.12 -4.14
CA ALA A 81 11.62 -1.67 -4.07
C ALA A 81 10.30 -1.25 -3.40
N GLU A 82 10.27 0.00 -2.95
CA GLU A 82 9.06 0.73 -2.56
C GLU A 82 8.72 1.76 -3.64
N GLN A 83 7.42 1.91 -3.90
CA GLN A 83 6.85 2.87 -4.85
C GLN A 83 5.91 3.85 -4.14
N THR A 84 5.65 4.99 -4.78
CA THR A 84 4.76 6.02 -4.23
C THR A 84 4.11 6.85 -5.33
N ASP A 85 2.99 7.51 -5.04
CA ASP A 85 2.42 8.63 -5.82
C ASP A 85 2.52 9.99 -5.10
N GLY A 86 3.25 10.04 -3.99
CA GLY A 86 3.34 11.21 -3.10
C GLY A 86 2.23 11.30 -2.04
N GLU A 87 1.24 10.40 -2.07
CA GLU A 87 0.18 10.27 -1.06
C GLU A 87 0.18 8.88 -0.42
N PHE A 88 0.39 7.82 -1.21
CA PHE A 88 0.51 6.44 -0.76
C PHE A 88 1.93 5.92 -0.96
N ILE A 89 2.33 4.96 -0.12
CA ILE A 89 3.58 4.20 -0.22
C ILE A 89 3.24 2.71 -0.24
N TRP A 90 3.79 1.98 -1.21
CA TRP A 90 3.52 0.55 -1.36
C TRP A 90 4.74 -0.25 -1.86
N PRO A 91 4.83 -1.56 -1.56
CA PRO A 91 5.85 -2.43 -2.12
C PRO A 91 5.66 -2.61 -3.62
N GLU A 92 6.75 -2.72 -4.36
CA GLU A 92 6.76 -3.02 -5.80
C GLU A 92 5.86 -4.21 -6.17
N GLY A 93 5.88 -5.25 -5.35
CA GLY A 93 5.08 -6.46 -5.54
C GLY A 93 3.58 -6.33 -5.29
N LEU A 94 3.07 -5.18 -4.87
CA LEU A 94 1.63 -5.03 -4.58
C LEU A 94 0.76 -5.28 -5.83
N ALA A 95 1.24 -4.91 -7.01
CA ALA A 95 0.53 -5.14 -8.27
C ALA A 95 0.29 -6.64 -8.54
N HIS A 96 1.24 -7.51 -8.19
CA HIS A 96 1.12 -8.96 -8.38
C HIS A 96 -0.03 -9.54 -7.54
N TYR A 97 -0.24 -9.05 -6.32
CA TYR A 97 -1.37 -9.47 -5.49
C TYR A 97 -2.73 -9.13 -6.12
N VAL A 98 -2.85 -7.95 -6.70
CA VAL A 98 -4.09 -7.48 -7.35
C VAL A 98 -4.37 -8.34 -8.59
N GLU A 99 -3.38 -8.53 -9.47
CA GLU A 99 -3.60 -9.23 -10.75
C GLU A 99 -3.72 -10.74 -10.61
N ASP A 100 -2.78 -11.37 -9.91
CA ASP A 100 -2.64 -12.83 -9.93
C ASP A 100 -3.42 -13.50 -8.79
N HIS A 101 -3.81 -12.72 -7.78
CA HIS A 101 -4.45 -13.23 -6.57
C HIS A 101 -5.76 -12.54 -6.20
N ARG A 102 -6.25 -11.62 -7.03
CA ARG A 102 -7.52 -10.89 -6.83
C ARG A 102 -7.60 -10.23 -5.45
N VAL A 103 -6.49 -9.69 -4.98
CA VAL A 103 -6.47 -8.88 -3.77
C VAL A 103 -7.16 -7.54 -4.06
N ARG A 104 -8.33 -7.33 -3.48
CA ARG A 104 -9.09 -6.07 -3.55
C ARG A 104 -8.63 -5.13 -2.44
N LEU A 105 -7.95 -4.05 -2.83
CA LEU A 105 -7.50 -2.99 -1.92
C LEU A 105 -8.67 -2.14 -1.37
N PRO A 106 -8.46 -1.31 -0.34
CA PRO A 106 -9.47 -0.39 0.17
C PRO A 106 -10.04 0.56 -0.90
N ASP A 107 -11.32 0.90 -0.76
CA ASP A 107 -12.06 1.70 -1.76
C ASP A 107 -11.38 3.05 -2.04
N GLU A 108 -10.91 3.74 -1.00
CA GLU A 108 -10.20 5.02 -1.16
C GLU A 108 -8.96 4.91 -2.06
N PHE A 109 -8.21 3.81 -1.96
CA PHE A 109 -7.06 3.57 -2.82
C PHE A 109 -7.48 3.21 -4.26
N ILE A 110 -8.54 2.42 -4.40
CA ILE A 110 -9.11 2.06 -5.72
C ILE A 110 -9.58 3.33 -6.44
N GLU A 111 -10.32 4.21 -5.76
CA GLU A 111 -10.78 5.49 -6.30
C GLU A 111 -9.61 6.37 -6.77
N ARG A 112 -8.51 6.38 -6.00
CA ARG A 112 -7.28 7.09 -6.40
C ARG A 112 -6.66 6.49 -7.66
N ALA A 113 -6.56 5.18 -7.73
CA ALA A 113 -5.96 4.44 -8.84
C ALA A 113 -6.80 4.52 -10.13
N GLU A 114 -8.13 4.60 -10.02
CA GLU A 114 -9.04 4.71 -11.16
C GLU A 114 -8.94 6.06 -11.90
N ARG A 115 -8.29 7.05 -11.30
CA ARG A 115 -7.99 8.34 -11.97
C ARG A 115 -6.95 8.21 -13.09
N GLY A 116 -6.26 7.07 -13.18
CA GLY A 116 -5.23 6.80 -14.19
C GLY A 116 -3.86 6.55 -13.56
N PRO A 117 -2.78 6.53 -14.35
CA PRO A 117 -1.43 6.31 -13.85
C PRO A 117 -1.02 7.40 -12.83
N VAL A 118 0.01 7.10 -12.05
CA VAL A 118 0.63 8.08 -11.16
C VAL A 118 1.03 9.32 -11.97
N ALA A 119 0.52 10.47 -11.55
CA ALA A 119 0.84 11.75 -12.18
C ALA A 119 2.24 12.20 -11.75
N ASP A 120 2.88 13.04 -12.57
CA ASP A 120 4.17 13.65 -12.21
C ASP A 120 4.04 14.46 -10.92
N PHE A 121 4.96 14.24 -9.98
CA PHE A 121 5.09 14.99 -8.73
C PHE A 121 6.57 15.17 -8.37
N ASP A 122 6.85 16.07 -7.43
CA ASP A 122 8.22 16.28 -6.93
C ASP A 122 8.67 15.10 -6.06
N LEU A 123 9.16 14.04 -6.71
CA LEU A 123 9.68 12.84 -6.06
C LEU A 123 10.89 13.15 -5.19
N ASP A 124 11.81 14.00 -5.65
CA ASP A 124 13.00 14.35 -4.89
C ASP A 124 12.63 15.15 -3.63
N GLY A 125 11.66 16.06 -3.75
CA GLY A 125 11.07 16.76 -2.61
C GLY A 125 10.41 15.82 -1.63
N PHE A 126 9.63 14.85 -2.11
CA PHE A 126 9.03 13.81 -1.27
C PHE A 126 10.10 13.00 -0.52
N CYS A 127 11.16 12.54 -1.21
CA CYS A 127 12.27 11.82 -0.60
C CYS A 127 13.04 12.65 0.43
N ARG A 128 13.21 13.96 0.20
CA ARG A 128 13.79 14.87 1.19
C ARG A 128 12.88 15.02 2.41
N GLY A 129 11.58 15.13 2.19
CA GLY A 129 10.57 15.28 3.24
C GLY A 129 10.42 14.04 4.12
N LEU A 130 10.73 12.83 3.62
CA LEU A 130 10.71 11.58 4.39
C LEU A 130 11.88 11.40 5.36
N ARG A 131 12.86 12.30 5.36
CA ARG A 131 13.97 12.23 6.32
C ARG A 131 13.46 12.44 7.75
N PRO A 132 14.18 11.97 8.78
CA PRO A 132 13.76 12.15 10.17
C PRO A 132 13.45 13.60 10.58
N ASP A 133 14.07 14.58 9.91
CA ASP A 133 13.91 16.02 10.09
C ASP A 133 13.06 16.69 8.99
N GLY A 134 12.47 15.90 8.09
CA GLY A 134 11.64 16.38 6.99
C GLY A 134 10.18 16.63 7.37
N ASP A 135 9.40 17.10 6.40
CA ASP A 135 8.01 17.52 6.57
C ASP A 135 6.98 16.46 6.14
N VAL A 136 7.41 15.26 5.73
CA VAL A 136 6.54 14.15 5.36
C VAL A 136 6.57 13.10 6.46
N SER A 137 5.44 12.92 7.14
CA SER A 137 5.23 11.80 8.06
C SER A 137 4.59 10.63 7.32
N VAL A 138 4.89 9.40 7.74
CA VAL A 138 4.24 8.19 7.21
C VAL A 138 3.26 7.64 8.23
N ASP A 139 1.99 7.59 7.85
CA ASP A 139 0.96 6.84 8.55
C ASP A 139 1.09 5.35 8.18
N LEU A 140 1.54 4.57 9.16
CA LEU A 140 1.77 3.13 9.01
C LEU A 140 0.50 2.31 9.22
N ASP A 141 -0.52 2.89 9.86
CA ASP A 141 -1.63 2.18 10.51
C ASP A 141 -2.98 2.48 9.84
N TRP A 142 -3.08 3.53 9.02
CA TRP A 142 -4.32 3.98 8.37
C TRP A 142 -5.16 2.83 7.80
N TRP A 143 -4.56 1.97 6.99
CA TRP A 143 -5.27 0.85 6.35
C TRP A 143 -5.37 -0.41 7.21
N GLU A 144 -4.59 -0.52 8.29
CA GLU A 144 -4.67 -1.66 9.22
C GLU A 144 -5.99 -1.64 9.99
N GLY A 145 -6.53 -0.44 10.25
CA GLY A 145 -7.83 -0.23 10.89
C GLY A 145 -9.03 -0.29 9.94
N LEU A 146 -8.83 -0.40 8.62
CA LEU A 146 -9.94 -0.43 7.66
C LEU A 146 -10.67 -1.78 7.69
N PRO A 147 -12.01 -1.77 7.46
CA PRO A 147 -12.75 -3.01 7.26
C PRO A 147 -12.11 -3.81 6.12
N GLN A 148 -11.76 -5.06 6.39
CA GLN A 148 -11.19 -5.94 5.38
C GLN A 148 -12.18 -6.09 4.24
N THR A 149 -11.74 -5.73 3.05
CA THR A 149 -12.56 -5.57 1.85
C THR A 149 -12.83 -6.86 1.09
N GLY A 150 -12.11 -7.94 1.42
CA GLY A 150 -12.35 -9.24 0.80
C GLY A 150 -13.73 -9.75 1.16
N ARG A 151 -14.49 -10.17 0.15
CA ARG A 151 -15.56 -11.14 0.34
C ARG A 151 -14.93 -12.52 0.17
N PRO A 152 -14.53 -13.21 1.25
CA PRO A 152 -14.03 -14.57 1.10
C PRO A 152 -15.16 -15.40 0.47
N GLY A 153 -15.00 -15.75 -0.80
CA GLY A 153 -15.71 -16.90 -1.35
C GLY A 153 -15.33 -18.12 -0.52
N SER A 154 -16.17 -19.15 -0.51
CA SER A 154 -15.95 -20.43 0.18
C SER A 154 -14.69 -21.23 -0.28
N VAL A 155 -13.73 -20.58 -0.93
CA VAL A 155 -12.68 -21.16 -1.77
C VAL A 155 -11.27 -20.61 -1.44
N THR A 156 -11.11 -19.70 -0.45
CA THR A 156 -9.77 -19.26 -0.02
C THR A 156 -8.93 -20.39 0.60
N GLY A 157 -9.54 -21.55 0.87
CA GLY A 157 -8.87 -22.74 1.38
C GLY A 157 -7.93 -23.47 0.41
N HIS A 158 -7.66 -22.92 -0.78
CA HIS A 158 -6.76 -23.54 -1.77
C HIS A 158 -5.52 -22.72 -2.08
N LEU A 159 -5.41 -21.50 -1.53
CA LEU A 159 -4.23 -20.67 -1.73
C LEU A 159 -3.13 -21.15 -0.76
N PRO A 160 -1.98 -21.65 -1.24
CA PRO A 160 -0.94 -22.27 -0.42
C PRO A 160 -0.45 -21.40 0.76
N GLY A 161 -0.61 -20.09 0.66
CA GLY A 161 -0.23 -19.11 1.69
C GLY A 161 -1.33 -18.69 2.68
N CYS A 162 -2.57 -19.13 2.51
CA CYS A 162 -3.67 -18.71 3.37
C CYS A 162 -3.77 -19.57 4.62
N ARG A 163 -3.49 -19.01 5.80
CA ARG A 163 -3.55 -19.74 7.09
C ARG A 163 -4.95 -20.24 7.46
N GLN A 164 -5.99 -19.79 6.77
CA GLN A 164 -7.37 -20.26 6.91
C GLN A 164 -7.72 -21.42 5.98
N SER A 165 -6.78 -21.93 5.17
CA SER A 165 -6.95 -23.19 4.46
C SER A 165 -6.95 -24.34 5.47
N THR A 166 -8.12 -24.69 5.98
CA THR A 166 -8.30 -25.97 6.65
C THR A 166 -8.00 -27.06 5.64
N SER A 167 -6.86 -27.73 5.79
CA SER A 167 -6.70 -29.09 5.28
C SER A 167 -7.91 -29.87 5.80
N ALA A 168 -8.77 -30.36 4.91
CA ALA A 168 -9.76 -31.34 5.31
C ALA A 168 -9.01 -32.52 5.95
N PRO A 169 -9.43 -33.03 7.13
CA PRO A 169 -8.91 -34.31 7.59
C PRO A 169 -9.35 -35.37 6.58
N GLY A 170 -8.36 -36.09 6.03
CA GLY A 170 -8.58 -37.26 5.19
C GLY A 170 -9.10 -38.46 5.98
#